data_AF-A0A371BFM5-F1
#
_entry.id   AF-A0A371BFM5-F1
#
_cell.length_a   1.000
_cell.length_b   1.000
_cell.length_c   1.000
_cell.angle_alpha   90.00
_cell.angle_beta   90.00
_cell.angle_gamma   90.00
#
_symmetry.space_group_name_H-M   'P 1'
#
loop_
_entity.id
_entity.type
_entity.pdbx_description
1 polymer ?
#
loop_
_entity_poly.entity_id
_entity_poly.type
_entity_poly.pdbx_seq_one_letter_code
_entity_poly.pdbx_strand_id
1 'polypeptide(L)'
;MADSQQKMLDEADIAADMLARHDAKPRICGGFQMVDLFYFFVWLAVAFVIGSRAGTKNRNVGAWVGGFIVLGVVCFLWAVSVPGSSIVAFVVSLLPVVVLLALRAEGRNDERACPICAEVVKTAAVKCRFCGAELTA
;
A
#
# COMPACT_ATOMS: atom_id res chain seq x y z
N MET A 1 -57.17 19.78 -33.67
CA MET A 1 -57.11 19.65 -32.20
C MET A 1 -56.56 18.30 -31.74
N ALA A 2 -56.85 17.18 -32.42
CA ALA A 2 -56.24 15.89 -32.11
C ALA A 2 -54.72 15.84 -32.42
N ASP A 3 -54.30 16.47 -33.52
CA ASP A 3 -52.90 16.47 -33.96
C ASP A 3 -51.93 17.15 -32.97
N SER A 4 -52.37 18.23 -32.33
CA SER A 4 -51.59 18.92 -31.29
C SER A 4 -51.45 18.12 -29.99
N GLN A 5 -52.38 17.20 -29.70
CA GLN A 5 -52.29 16.34 -28.52
C GLN A 5 -51.28 15.20 -28.74
N GLN A 6 -51.23 14.66 -29.96
CA GLN A 6 -50.32 13.57 -30.30
C GLN A 6 -48.85 14.01 -30.16
N LYS A 7 -48.53 15.23 -30.62
CA LYS A 7 -47.18 15.78 -30.55
C LYS A 7 -46.63 15.91 -29.12
N MET A 8 -47.48 16.21 -28.13
CA MET A 8 -47.05 16.29 -26.73
C MET A 8 -46.80 14.91 -26.12
N LEU A 9 -47.50 13.87 -26.59
CA LEU A 9 -47.31 12.51 -26.11
C LEU A 9 -45.95 11.95 -26.57
N ASP A 10 -45.59 12.23 -27.83
CA ASP A 10 -44.33 11.77 -28.41
C ASP A 10 -43.10 12.43 -27.74
N GLU A 11 -43.21 13.70 -27.32
CA GLU A 11 -42.13 14.38 -26.58
C GLU A 11 -41.92 13.81 -25.17
N ALA A 12 -42.99 13.33 -24.52
CA ALA A 12 -42.91 12.72 -23.19
C ALA A 12 -42.24 11.33 -23.22
N ASP A 13 -42.53 10.51 -24.23
CA ASP A 13 -41.90 9.20 -24.40
C ASP A 13 -40.39 9.31 -24.67
N ILE A 14 -39.96 10.31 -25.44
CA ILE A 14 -38.54 10.57 -25.70
C ILE A 14 -37.82 10.97 -24.40
N ALA A 15 -38.44 11.79 -23.55
CA ALA A 15 -37.87 12.18 -22.27
C ALA A 15 -37.76 10.99 -21.29
N ALA A 16 -38.76 10.09 -21.29
CA ALA A 16 -38.73 8.88 -20.47
C ALA A 16 -37.62 7.90 -20.91
N ASP A 17 -37.40 7.74 -22.22
CA ASP A 17 -36.30 6.91 -22.75
C ASP A 17 -34.92 7.50 -22.41
N MET A 18 -34.76 8.82 -22.45
CA MET A 18 -33.50 9.48 -22.03
C MET A 18 -33.21 9.30 -20.54
N LEU A 19 -34.23 9.35 -19.67
CA LEU A 19 -34.06 9.08 -18.24
C LEU A 19 -33.66 7.63 -17.99
N ALA A 20 -34.26 6.66 -18.70
CA ALA A 20 -33.91 5.25 -18.58
C ALA A 20 -32.45 4.93 -18.98
N ARG A 21 -31.87 5.66 -19.93
CA ARG A 21 -30.48 5.48 -20.35
C ARG A 21 -29.46 6.03 -19.34
N HIS A 22 -29.82 7.01 -18.52
CA HIS A 22 -28.92 7.54 -17.48
C HIS A 22 -28.73 6.59 -16.30
N ASP A 23 -29.65 5.64 -16.08
CA ASP A 23 -29.54 4.59 -15.05
C ASP A 23 -28.82 3.32 -15.53
N ALA A 24 -28.40 3.28 -16.80
CA ALA A 24 -27.56 2.19 -17.31
C ALA A 24 -26.14 2.32 -16.77
N LYS A 25 -25.98 2.01 -15.47
CA LYS A 25 -24.70 1.88 -14.80
C LYS A 25 -23.79 0.99 -15.66
N PRO A 26 -22.64 1.49 -16.15
CA PRO A 26 -21.78 0.71 -17.02
C PRO A 26 -21.41 -0.58 -16.28
N ARG A 27 -21.81 -1.72 -16.86
CA ARG A 27 -21.35 -3.03 -16.41
C ARG A 27 -19.86 -3.12 -16.74
N ILE A 28 -19.03 -2.70 -15.78
CA ILE A 28 -17.59 -2.88 -15.81
C ILE A 28 -17.34 -4.39 -15.68
N CYS A 29 -17.31 -5.08 -16.82
CA CYS A 29 -16.94 -6.48 -16.89
C CYS A 29 -15.40 -6.61 -16.80
N GLY A 30 -14.92 -7.19 -15.71
CA GLY A 30 -13.87 -8.22 -15.78
C GLY A 30 -12.42 -7.85 -15.51
N GLY A 31 -12.03 -6.57 -15.39
CA GLY A 31 -10.63 -6.19 -15.17
C GLY A 31 -10.13 -6.28 -13.71
N PHE A 32 -11.05 -6.33 -12.74
CA PHE A 32 -10.76 -6.10 -11.32
C PHE A 32 -10.03 -7.27 -10.62
N GLN A 33 -10.19 -8.52 -11.08
CA GLN A 33 -9.78 -9.66 -10.26
C GLN A 33 -8.29 -10.01 -10.27
N MET A 34 -7.54 -9.64 -11.32
CA MET A 34 -6.16 -10.15 -11.44
C MET A 34 -5.17 -9.35 -10.58
N VAL A 35 -5.29 -8.03 -10.56
CA VAL A 35 -4.37 -7.14 -9.84
C VAL A 35 -4.51 -7.30 -8.32
N ASP A 36 -5.73 -7.46 -7.82
CA ASP A 36 -6.01 -7.65 -6.39
C ASP A 36 -5.44 -8.98 -5.87
N LEU A 37 -5.52 -10.04 -6.69
CA LEU A 37 -4.93 -11.34 -6.36
C LEU A 37 -3.41 -11.24 -6.27
N PHE A 38 -2.77 -10.59 -7.25
CA PHE A 38 -1.32 -10.38 -7.25
C PHE A 38 -0.87 -9.58 -6.03
N TYR A 39 -1.60 -8.51 -5.67
CA TYR A 39 -1.29 -7.71 -4.49
C TYR A 39 -1.38 -8.55 -3.20
N PHE A 40 -2.41 -9.38 -3.06
CA PHE A 40 -2.56 -10.28 -1.92
C PHE A 40 -1.39 -11.27 -1.79
N PHE A 41 -0.94 -11.87 -2.90
CA PHE A 41 0.20 -12.79 -2.88
C PHE A 41 1.53 -12.10 -2.57
N VAL A 42 1.77 -10.91 -3.15
CA VAL A 42 2.97 -10.11 -2.84
C VAL A 42 2.97 -9.73 -1.36
N TRP A 43 1.83 -9.32 -0.83
CA TRP A 43 1.66 -8.97 0.57
C TRP A 43 1.92 -10.17 1.50
N LEU A 44 1.39 -11.36 1.18
CA LEU A 44 1.68 -12.60 1.92
C LEU A 44 3.16 -12.97 1.88
N ALA A 45 3.81 -12.84 0.72
CA ALA A 45 5.24 -13.12 0.57
C ALA A 45 6.09 -12.18 1.45
N VAL A 46 5.78 -10.88 1.46
CA VAL A 46 6.47 -9.91 2.32
C VAL A 46 6.25 -10.22 3.80
N ALA A 47 5.01 -10.51 4.21
CA ALA A 47 4.71 -10.90 5.59
C ALA A 47 5.48 -12.16 6.02
N PHE A 48 5.63 -13.14 5.13
CA PHE A 48 6.39 -14.36 5.37
C PHE A 48 7.90 -14.09 5.54
N VAL A 49 8.49 -13.23 4.69
CA VAL A 49 9.91 -12.84 4.79
C VAL A 49 10.18 -12.08 6.10
N ILE A 50 9.28 -11.18 6.50
CA ILE A 50 9.40 -10.45 7.77
C ILE A 50 9.25 -11.40 8.96
N GLY A 51 8.27 -12.31 8.91
CA GLY A 51 8.03 -13.31 9.96
C GLY A 51 9.21 -14.26 10.16
N SER A 52 9.79 -14.77 9.07
CA SER A 52 10.97 -15.64 9.12
C SER A 52 12.20 -14.94 9.70
N ARG A 53 12.42 -13.66 9.38
CA ARG A 53 13.52 -12.87 9.96
C ARG A 53 13.30 -12.54 11.45
N ALA A 54 12.06 -12.37 11.89
CA ALA A 54 11.75 -12.08 13.29
C ALA A 54 11.97 -13.28 14.23
N GLY A 55 11.97 -14.51 13.71
CA GLY A 55 12.17 -15.75 14.47
C GLY A 55 13.53 -15.88 15.15
N THR A 56 14.54 -15.12 14.72
CA THR A 56 15.89 -15.18 15.32
C THR A 56 15.99 -14.48 16.69
N LYS A 57 14.94 -13.78 17.15
CA LYS A 57 14.94 -13.01 18.41
C LYS A 57 14.02 -13.57 19.52
N ASN A 58 13.71 -14.88 19.48
CA ASN A 58 12.89 -15.57 20.50
C ASN A 58 11.53 -14.89 20.78
N ARG A 59 10.94 -14.25 19.76
CA ARG A 59 9.57 -13.72 19.83
C ARG A 59 8.61 -14.72 19.19
N ASN A 60 7.36 -14.72 19.65
CA ASN A 60 6.32 -15.64 19.19
C ASN A 60 6.01 -15.43 17.70
N VAL A 61 6.71 -16.17 16.83
CA VAL A 61 6.56 -16.13 15.37
C VAL A 61 5.10 -16.39 14.96
N GLY A 62 4.43 -17.33 15.65
CA GLY A 62 3.03 -17.66 15.39
C GLY A 62 2.08 -16.48 15.61
N ALA A 63 2.33 -15.64 16.62
CA ALA A 63 1.52 -14.45 16.87
C ALA A 63 1.73 -13.38 15.79
N TRP A 64 2.96 -13.24 15.28
CA TRP A 64 3.25 -12.31 14.18
C TRP A 64 2.61 -12.77 12.88
N VAL A 65 2.87 -14.01 12.46
CA VAL A 65 2.31 -14.56 11.22
C VAL A 65 0.78 -14.62 11.26
N GLY A 66 0.21 -15.08 12.38
CA GLY A 66 -1.24 -15.12 12.58
C GLY A 66 -1.87 -13.72 12.56
N GLY A 67 -1.24 -12.75 13.21
CA GLY A 67 -1.71 -11.36 13.23
C GLY A 67 -1.75 -10.73 11.83
N PHE A 68 -0.72 -10.97 11.02
CA PHE A 68 -0.73 -10.54 9.63
C PHE A 68 -1.86 -11.24 8.87
N ILE A 69 -1.93 -12.57 8.85
CA ILE A 69 -2.96 -13.29 8.08
C ILE A 69 -4.37 -12.79 8.39
N VAL A 70 -4.71 -12.61 9.66
CA VAL A 70 -6.03 -12.10 10.08
C VAL A 70 -6.24 -10.67 9.58
N LEU A 71 -5.26 -9.78 9.76
CA LEU A 71 -5.36 -8.39 9.30
C LEU A 71 -5.50 -8.28 7.78
N GLY A 72 -4.78 -9.13 7.03
CA GLY A 72 -4.85 -9.20 5.58
C GLY A 72 -6.23 -9.62 5.08
N VAL A 73 -6.81 -10.66 5.70
CA VAL A 73 -8.17 -11.12 5.37
C VAL A 73 -9.21 -10.05 5.71
N VAL A 74 -9.11 -9.40 6.87
CA VAL A 74 -10.02 -8.33 7.26
C VAL A 74 -9.93 -7.15 6.30
N CYS A 75 -8.73 -6.70 5.93
CA CYS A 75 -8.54 -5.63 4.94
C CYS A 75 -9.09 -6.02 3.55
N PHE A 76 -8.88 -7.26 3.12
CA PHE A 76 -9.38 -7.75 1.84
C PHE A 76 -10.92 -7.75 1.81
N LEU A 77 -11.56 -8.28 2.85
CA LEU A 77 -13.02 -8.28 2.99
C LEU A 77 -13.60 -6.85 3.05
N TRP A 78 -12.90 -5.94 3.72
CA TRP A 78 -13.29 -4.52 3.77
C TRP A 78 -13.17 -3.85 2.40
N ALA A 79 -12.09 -4.10 1.67
CA ALA A 79 -11.88 -3.57 0.32
C ALA A 79 -12.93 -4.07 -0.69
N VAL A 80 -13.36 -5.33 -0.57
CA VAL A 80 -14.44 -5.91 -1.39
C VAL A 80 -15.81 -5.32 -1.04
N SER A 81 -16.02 -4.93 0.21
CA SER A 81 -17.32 -4.43 0.69
C SER A 81 -17.59 -2.96 0.39
N VAL A 82 -16.58 -2.17 0.00
CA VAL A 82 -16.73 -0.72 -0.27
C VAL A 82 -16.71 -0.45 -1.79
N PRO A 83 -17.89 -0.29 -2.44
CA PRO A 83 -17.95 0.12 -3.84
C PRO A 83 -17.47 1.57 -4.00
N GLY A 84 -16.31 1.77 -4.64
CA GLY A 84 -15.71 3.10 -4.90
C GLY A 84 -14.27 3.29 -4.39
N SER A 85 -13.57 2.22 -4.03
CA SER A 85 -12.30 2.20 -3.29
C SER A 85 -11.03 2.62 -4.06
N SER A 86 -11.15 3.33 -5.19
CA SER A 86 -10.00 3.80 -5.99
C SER A 86 -8.98 4.57 -5.16
N ILE A 87 -9.43 5.36 -4.18
CA ILE A 87 -8.58 6.15 -3.28
C ILE A 87 -7.87 5.26 -2.26
N VAL A 88 -8.55 4.23 -1.75
CA VAL A 88 -7.99 3.33 -0.75
C VAL A 88 -6.88 2.48 -1.37
N ALA A 89 -7.06 2.02 -2.61
CA ALA A 89 -6.04 1.30 -3.36
C ALA A 89 -4.76 2.14 -3.58
N PHE A 90 -4.91 3.43 -3.92
CA PHE A 90 -3.77 4.34 -4.08
C PHE A 90 -2.99 4.56 -2.76
N VAL A 91 -3.70 4.81 -1.66
CA VAL A 91 -3.06 5.04 -0.35
C VAL A 91 -2.34 3.78 0.14
N VAL A 92 -2.97 2.62 -0.02
CA VAL A 92 -2.39 1.33 0.38
C VAL A 92 -1.18 0.96 -0.49
N SER A 93 -1.22 1.25 -1.79
CA SER A 93 -0.10 1.02 -2.71
C SER A 93 1.12 1.92 -2.40
N LEU A 94 0.89 3.15 -1.94
CA LEU A 94 1.96 4.08 -1.57
C LEU A 94 2.58 3.79 -0.20
N LEU A 95 1.84 3.13 0.71
CA LEU A 95 2.31 2.84 2.07
C LEU A 95 3.67 2.11 2.13
N PRO A 96 3.92 1.00 1.40
CA PRO A 96 5.22 0.32 1.43
C PRO A 96 6.36 1.19 0.86
N VAL A 97 6.08 2.06 -0.11
CA VAL A 97 7.08 3.01 -0.64
C VAL A 97 7.47 4.02 0.44
N VAL A 98 6.50 4.57 1.17
CA VAL A 98 6.73 5.50 2.28
C VAL A 98 7.52 4.82 3.40
N VAL A 99 7.17 3.59 3.77
CA VAL A 99 7.90 2.81 4.79
C VAL A 99 9.34 2.54 4.36
N LEU A 100 9.58 2.18 3.10
CA LEU A 100 10.93 1.95 2.58
C LEU A 100 11.78 3.24 2.62
N LEU A 101 11.19 4.38 2.27
CA LEU A 101 11.85 5.69 2.33
C LEU A 101 12.18 6.08 3.78
N ALA A 102 11.25 5.85 4.71
CA ALA A 102 11.47 6.09 6.13
C ALA A 102 12.60 5.22 6.70
N LEU A 103 12.62 3.92 6.38
CA LEU A 103 13.70 3.01 6.78
C LEU A 103 15.06 3.40 6.17
N ARG A 104 15.06 3.99 4.96
CA ARG A 104 16.29 4.48 4.31
C ARG A 104 16.81 5.76 4.97
N ALA A 105 15.94 6.61 5.50
CA ALA A 105 16.33 7.85 6.17
C ALA A 105 17.04 7.57 7.51
N GLU A 106 16.65 6.53 8.24
CA GLU A 106 17.19 6.21 9.56
C GLU A 106 18.68 5.78 9.52
N GLY A 107 19.15 5.24 8.39
CA GLY A 107 20.52 4.72 8.27
C GLY A 107 21.63 5.78 8.07
N ARG A 108 21.33 7.08 8.24
CA ARG A 108 22.25 8.18 7.88
C ARG A 108 22.91 8.90 9.05
N ASN A 109 22.60 8.54 10.30
CA ASN A 109 23.15 9.22 11.49
C ASN A 109 24.28 8.44 12.20
N ASP A 110 24.76 7.34 11.61
CA ASP A 110 25.80 6.49 12.22
C ASP A 110 27.22 6.91 11.83
N GLU A 111 27.48 8.20 11.62
CA GLU A 111 28.79 8.73 11.23
C GLU A 111 29.28 9.78 12.25
N ARG A 112 30.54 9.66 12.66
CA ARG A 112 31.25 10.62 13.53
C ARG A 112 32.63 10.91 12.98
N ALA A 113 33.16 12.10 13.20
CA ALA A 113 34.53 12.44 12.82
C ALA A 113 35.54 11.85 13.82
N CYS A 114 36.66 11.32 13.32
CA CYS A 114 37.76 10.85 14.17
C CYS A 114 38.42 12.05 14.88
N PRO A 115 38.64 12.02 16.20
CA PRO A 115 39.24 13.12 16.94
C PRO A 115 40.72 13.36 16.61
N ILE A 116 41.40 12.38 15.99
CA ILE A 116 42.82 12.44 15.66
C ILE A 116 43.06 12.93 14.22
N CYS A 117 42.28 12.44 13.25
CA CYS A 117 42.51 12.71 11.83
C CYS A 117 41.35 13.41 11.11
N ALA A 118 40.25 13.73 11.81
CA ALA A 118 39.03 14.37 11.30
C ALA A 118 38.28 13.62 10.18
N GLU A 119 38.72 12.42 9.82
CA GLU A 119 38.05 11.60 8.81
C GLU A 119 36.71 11.06 9.33
N VAL A 120 35.72 10.93 8.43
CA VAL A 120 34.37 10.44 8.77
C VAL A 120 34.40 8.92 8.91
N VAL A 121 34.03 8.43 10.10
CA VAL A 121 34.01 7.01 10.45
C VAL A 121 32.66 6.63 11.05
N LYS A 122 32.25 5.37 10.88
CA LYS A 122 31.01 4.89 11.48
C LYS A 122 31.07 5.00 13.01
N THR A 123 29.98 5.38 13.66
CA THR A 123 29.85 5.43 15.13
C THR A 123 30.16 4.07 15.77
N ALA A 124 29.82 2.98 15.08
CA ALA A 124 30.14 1.61 15.50
C ALA A 124 31.63 1.20 15.33
N ALA A 125 32.49 2.06 14.76
CA ALA A 125 33.91 1.74 14.58
C ALA A 125 34.67 1.88 15.91
N VAL A 126 35.36 0.80 16.31
CA VAL A 126 36.26 0.77 17.48
C VAL A 126 37.64 1.33 17.15
N LYS A 127 38.08 1.25 15.88
CA LYS A 127 39.36 1.79 15.41
C LYS A 127 39.18 2.58 14.12
N CYS A 128 39.89 3.70 14.00
CA CYS A 128 39.95 4.47 12.77
C CYS A 128 40.76 3.71 11.71
N ARG A 129 40.20 3.56 10.50
CA ARG A 129 40.87 2.93 9.35
C ARG A 129 42.13 3.68 8.89
N PHE A 130 42.18 4.99 9.10
CA PHE A 130 43.21 5.85 8.52
C PHE A 130 44.38 6.07 9.49
N CYS A 131 44.11 6.46 10.73
CA CYS A 131 45.17 6.70 11.73
C CYS A 131 45.39 5.53 12.70
N GLY A 132 44.52 4.51 12.70
CA GLY A 132 44.62 3.36 13.62
C GLY A 132 44.24 3.68 15.08
N ALA A 133 43.89 4.92 15.41
CA ALA A 133 43.51 5.32 16.75
C ALA A 133 42.25 4.59 17.22
N GLU A 134 42.22 4.23 18.50
CA GLU A 134 41.07 3.60 19.16
C GLU A 134 40.02 4.68 19.47
N LEU A 135 38.81 4.49 18.97
CA LEU A 135 37.69 5.41 19.11
C LEU A 135 36.84 4.97 20.30
N THR A 136 37.31 5.23 21.52
CA THR A 136 36.50 5.01 22.72
C THR A 136 35.23 5.85 22.63
N ALA A 137 34.08 5.19 22.82
CA ALA A 137 32.75 5.81 22.74
C ALA A 137 32.58 6.94 23.76
#